data_AF-A0A382B4I0-F1
#
_entry.id   AF-A0A382B4I0-F1
#
_cell.length_a   1.000
_cell.length_b   1.000
_cell.length_c   1.000
_cell.angle_alpha   90.00
_cell.angle_beta   90.00
_cell.angle_gamma   90.00
#
_symmetry.space_group_name_H-M   'P 1'
#
loop_
_entity.id
_entity.type
_entity.pdbx_description
1 polymer ?
#
loop_
_entity_poly.entity_id
_entity_poly.type
_entity_poly.pdbx_seq_one_letter_code
_entity_poly.pdbx_strand_id
1 'polypeptide(L)' 'VEIIDQTRLPHELVILSLRTLDDAVHAIRSMQVRGAPLIGVTAAYGVC' A
#
# COMPACT_ATOMS: atom_id res chain seq x y z
N VAL A 1 1.01 7.47 -5.17
CA VAL A 1 1.26 6.08 -5.64
C VAL A 1 0.00 5.26 -5.56
N GLU A 2 -0.17 4.28 -6.46
CA GLU A 2 -1.30 3.36 -6.42
C GLU A 2 -0.84 1.96 -6.01
N ILE A 3 -1.63 1.30 -5.17
CA ILE A 3 -1.37 -0.05 -4.67
C ILE A 3 -2.62 -0.91 -4.85
N ILE A 4 -2.43 -2.22 -4.89
CA ILE A 4 -3.54 -3.18 -4.80
C ILE A 4 -3.77 -3.50 -3.33
N ASP A 5 -5.01 -3.42 -2.87
CA ASP A 5 -5.39 -3.87 -1.54
C ASP A 5 -5.36 -5.40 -1.47
N GLN A 6 -4.29 -5.94 -0.91
CA GLN A 6 -4.10 -7.38 -0.80
C GLN A 6 -5.06 -8.06 0.21
N THR A 7 -5.77 -7.31 1.04
CA THR A 7 -6.75 -7.88 1.99
C THR A 7 -8.05 -8.27 1.30
N ARG A 8 -8.34 -7.66 0.14
CA ARG A 8 -9.53 -7.90 -0.68
C ARG A 8 -9.36 -9.07 -1.64
N LEU A 9 -8.11 -9.44 -1.94
CA LEU A 9 -7.80 -10.58 -2.78
C LEU A 9 -8.12 -11.92 -2.09
N PRO A 10 -8.56 -12.95 -2.84
CA PRO A 10 -8.76 -12.97 -4.30
C PRO A 10 -10.15 -12.51 -4.74
N HIS A 11 -11.02 -12.09 -3.82
CA HIS A 11 -12.44 -11.84 -4.08
C HIS A 11 -12.69 -10.56 -4.88
N GLU A 12 -11.90 -9.51 -4.62
CA GLU A 12 -12.08 -8.20 -5.24
C GLU A 12 -10.72 -7.54 -5.49
N LEU A 13 -10.54 -6.98 -6.68
CA LEU A 13 -9.38 -6.17 -7.03
C LEU A 13 -9.69 -4.69 -6.76
N VAL A 14 -9.19 -4.18 -5.64
CA VAL A 14 -9.33 -2.77 -5.25
C VAL A 14 -7.98 -2.07 -5.37
N ILE A 15 -7.96 -0.92 -6.05
CA ILE A 15 -6.79 -0.06 -6.17
C ILE A 15 -6.94 1.12 -5.20
N LEU A 16 -5.92 1.37 -4.38
CA LEU A 16 -5.89 2.49 -3.45
C LEU A 16 -4.81 3.49 -3.89
N SER A 17 -5.16 4.78 -3.89
CA SER A 17 -4.20 5.85 -4.13
C SER A 17 -3.66 6.38 -2.80
N LEU A 18 -2.38 6.15 -2.54
CA LEU A 18 -1.62 6.73 -1.43
C LEU A 18 -1.09 8.09 -1.86
N ARG A 19 -1.48 9.15 -1.15
CA ARG A 19 -1.09 10.54 -1.45
C ARG A 19 -0.21 11.15 -0.37
N THR A 20 -0.17 10.55 0.81
CA THR A 20 0.59 11.03 1.96
C THR A 20 1.42 9.91 2.58
N LEU A 21 2.39 10.30 3.41
CA LEU A 21 3.16 9.35 4.22
C LEU A 21 2.24 8.58 5.18
N ASP A 22 1.21 9.23 5.72
CA ASP A 22 0.25 8.58 6.61
C ASP A 22 -0.55 7.48 5.90
N ASP A 23 -0.90 7.69 4.62
CA ASP A 23 -1.55 6.65 3.80
C ASP A 23 -0.61 5.44 3.63
N ALA A 24 0.67 5.69 3.38
CA ALA A 24 1.68 4.64 3.25
C ALA A 24 1.86 3.87 4.57
N VAL A 25 1.96 4.56 5.70
CA VAL A 25 2.07 3.95 7.03
C VAL A 25 0.81 3.13 7.34
N HIS A 26 -0.37 3.65 7.03
CA HIS A 26 -1.63 2.93 7.21
C HIS A 26 -1.64 1.64 6.38
N ALA A 27 -1.36 1.72 5.08
CA ALA A 27 -1.40 0.57 4.18
C ALA A 27 -0.46 -0.57 4.58
N ILE A 28 0.72 -0.24 5.14
CA ILE A 28 1.66 -1.24 5.66
C ILE A 28 1.13 -1.86 6.96
N ARG A 29 0.66 -1.03 7.91
CA ARG A 29 0.17 -1.49 9.21
C ARG A 29 -1.11 -2.33 9.11
N SER A 30 -2.00 -1.96 8.20
CA SER A 30 -3.25 -2.69 7.92
C SER A 30 -3.05 -3.93 7.06
N MET A 31 -1.81 -4.19 6.60
CA MET A 31 -1.47 -5.25 5.65
C MET A 31 -2.20 -5.17 4.31
N GLN A 32 -2.72 -3.99 3.94
CA GLN A 32 -3.19 -3.70 2.58
C GLN A 32 -2.04 -3.87 1.57
N VAL A 33 -0.81 -3.56 2.01
CA VAL A 33 0.43 -3.93 1.33
C VAL A 33 1.30 -4.77 2.26
N ARG A 34 1.81 -5.89 1.73
CA ARG A 34 2.73 -6.78 2.44
C ARG A 34 3.78 -7.35 1.48
N GLY A 35 4.89 -7.80 2.06
CA GLY A 35 6.09 -8.25 1.34
C GLY A 35 7.20 -7.20 1.38
N ALA A 36 8.40 -7.61 1.78
CA ALA A 36 9.56 -6.73 1.95
C ALA A 36 9.83 -5.76 0.77
N PRO A 37 9.79 -6.18 -0.50
CA PRO A 37 10.02 -5.27 -1.63
C PRO A 37 8.90 -4.22 -1.80
N LEU A 38 7.64 -4.60 -1.57
CA LEU A 38 6.49 -3.69 -1.74
C LEU A 38 6.46 -2.60 -0.65
N ILE A 39 6.85 -2.94 0.58
CA ILE A 39 6.98 -1.97 1.68
C ILE A 39 8.02 -0.91 1.34
N GLY A 40 9.17 -1.31 0.77
CA GLY A 40 10.23 -0.38 0.38
C GLY A 40 9.80 0.61 -0.72
N VAL A 41 9.06 0.14 -1.73
CA VAL A 41 8.53 1.00 -2.80
C VAL A 41 7.46 1.96 -2.26
N THR A 42 6.51 1.47 -1.45
CA THR A 42 5.48 2.33 -0.83
C THR A 42 6.09 3.40 0.07
N ALA A 43 7.12 3.08 0.85
CA ALA A 43 7.82 4.05 1.69
C ALA A 43 8.64 5.07 0.88
N ALA A 44 9.36 4.63 -0.16
CA ALA A 44 10.18 5.52 -0.99
C ALA A 44 9.33 6.55 -1.76
N TYR A 45 8.18 6.13 -2.28
CA TYR A 45 7.30 7.03 -3.04
C TYR A 45 6.33 7.84 -2.18
N GLY A 46 6.07 7.45 -0.92
CA GLY A 46 5.20 8.20 0.01
C GLY A 46 5.88 9.42 0.66
N VAL A 47 7.20 9.58 0.46
CA VAL A 47 8.03 10.66 1.03
C VAL A 47 8.26 11.81 0.03
N CYS A 48 7.87 11.65 -1.24
CA CYS A 48 7.92 12.68 -2.28
C CYS A 48 6.58 13.42 -2.40
#